data_AF-A0A235AAZ1-F1
#
_entry.id   AF-A0A235AAZ1-F1
#
_cell.length_a   1.000
_cell.length_b   1.000
_cell.length_c   1.000
_cell.angle_alpha   90.00
_cell.angle_beta   90.00
_cell.angle_gamma   90.00
#
_symmetry.space_group_name_H-M   'P 1'
#
loop_
_entity.id
_entity.type
_entity.pdbx_description
1 polymer ?
#
loop_
_entity_poly.entity_id
_entity_poly.type
_entity_poly.pdbx_seq_one_letter_code
_entity_poly.pdbx_strand_id
1 'polypeptide(L)' 'MKDEQRLIRTADGSEAVSSSTVTVPLESAVSPGALVTVWAGTSAERESSVIAVAREENPPPLPSHLILSLK' A
#
# COMPACT_ATOMS: atom_id res chain seq x y z
N MET A 1 -9.26 -1.42 16.95
CA MET A 1 -8.51 -1.35 15.68
C MET A 1 -7.10 -0.97 16.04
N LYS A 2 -6.10 -1.81 15.76
CA LYS A 2 -4.69 -1.55 16.12
C LYS A 2 -3.99 -1.08 14.86
N ASP A 3 -3.79 0.23 14.75
CA ASP A 3 -2.97 0.85 13.71
C ASP A 3 -1.51 0.45 14.00
N GLU A 4 -1.04 -0.62 13.36
CA GLU A 4 0.35 -1.03 13.45
C GLU A 4 1.18 -0.14 12.52
N GLN A 5 1.56 1.01 13.05
CA GLN A 5 2.45 1.97 12.43
C GLN A 5 3.83 1.32 12.23
N ARG A 6 4.18 0.99 10.98
CA ARG A 6 5.54 0.55 10.62
C ARG A 6 6.31 1.70 10.02
N LEU A 7 7.53 1.96 10.49
CA LEU A 7 8.45 2.83 9.75
C LEU A 7 8.84 2.13 8.45
N ILE A 8 8.60 2.81 7.32
CA ILE A 8 8.97 2.34 6.00
C ILE A 8 9.80 3.41 5.33
N ARG A 9 10.91 3.00 4.73
CA ARG A 9 11.77 3.90 3.98
C ARG A 9 11.13 4.17 2.63
N THR A 10 10.82 5.44 2.35
CA THR A 10 10.24 5.88 1.08
C THR A 10 11.30 5.89 -0.03
N ALA A 11 10.84 5.96 -1.29
CA ALA A 11 11.70 5.99 -2.47
C ALA A 11 12.72 7.16 -2.46
N ASP A 12 12.39 8.28 -1.83
CA ASP A 12 13.28 9.42 -1.60
C ASP A 12 14.31 9.21 -0.47
N GLY A 13 14.37 8.00 0.10
CA GLY A 13 15.24 7.68 1.22
C GLY A 13 14.78 8.25 2.57
N SER A 14 13.61 8.92 2.60
CA SER A 14 13.00 9.47 3.81
C SER A 14 12.26 8.38 4.59
N GLU A 15 12.27 8.44 5.91
CA GLU A 15 11.48 7.53 6.74
C GLU A 15 10.06 8.05 6.83
N ALA A 16 9.09 7.29 6.31
CA ALA A 16 7.68 7.58 6.50
C ALA A 16 7.02 6.49 7.34
N VAL A 17 6.26 6.91 8.33
CA VAL A 17 5.38 6.00 9.06
C VAL A 17 4.30 5.55 8.10
N SER A 18 4.21 4.24 7.87
CA SER A 18 3.07 3.66 7.18
C SER A 18 1.97 3.37 8.19
N SER A 19 0.86 4.07 8.03
CA SER A 19 -0.31 3.92 8.89
C SER A 19 -1.19 2.75 8.42
N SER A 20 -1.08 2.32 7.15
CA SER A 20 -1.92 1.28 6.58
C SER A 20 -1.29 0.58 5.38
N THR A 21 -1.63 -0.70 5.23
CA THR A 21 -1.20 -1.56 4.14
C THR A 21 -2.41 -1.98 3.31
N VAL A 22 -2.34 -1.85 1.99
CA VAL A 22 -3.39 -2.26 1.07
C VAL A 22 -2.83 -3.28 0.08
N THR A 23 -3.53 -4.39 -0.09
CA THR A 23 -3.18 -5.41 -1.08
C THR A 23 -3.97 -5.17 -2.36
N VAL A 24 -3.28 -5.07 -3.49
CA VAL A 24 -3.90 -4.90 -4.82
C VAL A 24 -3.41 -5.99 -5.79
N PRO A 25 -4.16 -6.28 -6.87
CA PRO A 25 -3.71 -7.22 -7.89
C PRO A 25 -2.39 -6.79 -8.53
N LEU A 26 -1.58 -7.77 -8.96
CA LEU A 26 -0.28 -7.52 -9.60
C LEU A 26 -0.36 -6.64 -10.86
N GLU A 27 -1.51 -6.67 -11.53
CA GLU A 27 -1.83 -5.94 -12.75
C GLU A 27 -2.15 -4.45 -12.50
N SER A 28 -2.31 -4.04 -11.24
CA SER A 28 -2.50 -2.63 -10.89
C SER A 28 -1.18 -1.87 -11.03
N ALA A 29 -1.10 -0.97 -12.01
CA ALA A 29 0.05 -0.10 -12.25
C ALA A 29 0.13 1.03 -11.21
N VAL A 30 0.40 0.69 -9.95
CA VAL A 30 0.56 1.66 -8.86
C VAL A 30 2.04 1.94 -8.62
N SER A 31 2.41 3.22 -8.68
CA SER A 31 3.77 3.68 -8.41
C SER A 31 3.86 4.34 -7.02
N PRO A 32 5.01 4.28 -6.34
CA PRO A 32 5.27 5.14 -5.19
C PRO A 32 5.03 6.62 -5.56
N GLY A 33 4.39 7.38 -4.67
CA GLY A 33 3.94 8.76 -4.90
C GLY A 33 2.54 8.87 -5.49
N ALA A 34 1.93 7.78 -5.96
CA ALA A 34 0.54 7.81 -6.42
C ALA A 34 -0.42 8.10 -5.27
N LEU A 35 -1.48 8.86 -5.56
CA LEU A 35 -2.60 9.06 -4.65
C LEU A 35 -3.60 7.92 -4.86
N VAL A 36 -3.92 7.19 -3.81
CA VAL A 36 -4.91 6.10 -3.86
C VAL A 36 -6.05 6.37 -2.89
N THR A 37 -7.26 6.00 -3.29
CA THR A 37 -8.44 6.04 -2.42
C THR A 37 -8.56 4.70 -1.69
N VAL A 38 -8.45 4.74 -0.37
CA VAL A 38 -8.64 3.60 0.51
C VAL A 38 -10.10 3.53 0.91
N TRP A 39 -10.68 2.33 0.94
CA TRP A 39 -12.07 2.08 1.35
C TRP A 39 -13.12 2.87 0.56
N ALA A 40 -12.92 3.00 -0.75
CA ALA A 40 -13.84 3.70 -1.64
C ALA A 40 -15.29 3.21 -1.48
N GLY A 41 -16.23 4.15 -1.36
CA GLY A 41 -17.65 3.87 -1.19
C GLY A 41 -18.08 3.50 0.24
N THR A 42 -17.21 3.67 1.24
CA THR A 42 -17.54 3.45 2.66
C THR A 42 -17.38 4.73 3.49
N SER A 43 -17.95 4.78 4.70
CA SER A 43 -17.73 5.90 5.63
C SER A 43 -16.28 6.07 6.08
N ALA A 44 -15.39 5.12 5.78
CA ALA A 44 -13.96 5.16 6.06
C ALA A 44 -13.13 5.51 4.80
N GLU A 45 -13.78 5.95 3.73
CA GLU A 45 -13.11 6.41 2.51
C GLU A 45 -12.12 7.53 2.85
N ARG A 46 -10.87 7.35 2.40
CA ARG A 46 -9.84 8.38 2.53
C ARG A 46 -8.83 8.26 1.42
N GLU A 47 -8.29 9.39 1.00
CA GLU A 47 -7.15 9.43 0.09
C GLU A 47 -5.85 9.29 0.88
N SER A 48 -4.91 8.52 0.36
CA SER A 48 -3.58 8.38 0.95
C SER A 48 -2.53 8.22 -0.14
N SER A 49 -1.35 8.77 0.11
CA SER A 49 -0.23 8.65 -0.83
C SER A 49 0.52 7.35 -0.59
N VAL A 50 0.80 6.63 -1.67
CA VAL A 50 1.63 5.43 -1.64
C VAL A 50 3.08 5.84 -1.38
N ILE A 51 3.67 5.31 -0.32
CA ILE A 51 5.07 5.58 0.05
C ILE A 51 6.01 4.45 -0.34
N ALA A 52 5.48 3.23 -0.46
CA ALA A 52 6.23 2.07 -0.94
C ALA A 52 5.29 1.07 -1.62
N VAL A 53 5.85 0.31 -2.55
CA VAL A 53 5.18 -0.80 -3.23
C VAL A 53 6.08 -2.01 -3.11
N ALA A 54 5.60 -3.07 -2.47
CA ALA A 54 6.25 -4.36 -2.44
C ALA A 54 5.48 -5.34 -3.32
N ARG A 55 6.21 -6.21 -4.03
CA ARG A 55 5.62 -7.23 -4.89
C ARG A 55 5.74 -8.57 -4.19
N GLU A 56 4.60 -9.21 -3.97
CA GLU A 56 4.54 -10.56 -3.41
C GLU A 56 4.10 -11.54 -4.49
N GLU A 57 5.07 -12.28 -5.02
CA GLU A 57 4.85 -13.32 -6.01
C GLU A 57 4.67 -14.65 -5.29
N ASN A 58 3.45 -15.17 -5.33
CA ASN A 58 3.13 -16.45 -4.72
C ASN A 58 3.10 -17.55 -5.79
N PRO A 59 3.62 -18.77 -5.49
CA PRO A 59 3.51 -19.89 -6.40
C PRO A 59 2.03 -20.31 -6.55
N PRO A 60 1.62 -20.81 -7.74
CA PRO A 60 0.27 -21.32 -7.94
C PRO A 60 -0.10 -22.36 -6.87
N PRO A 61 -1.35 -22.34 -6.34
CA PRO A 61 -2.51 -21.59 -6.82
C PRO A 61 -2.71 -20.21 -6.16
N LEU A 62 -1.76 -19.73 -5.35
CA LEU A 62 -1.94 -18.49 -4.61
C LEU A 62 -1.82 -17.25 -5.52
N PRO A 63 -2.71 -16.26 -5.39
CA PRO A 63 -2.64 -15.05 -6.19
C PRO A 63 -1.43 -14.20 -5.78
N SER A 64 -0.62 -13.84 -6.77
CA SER A 64 0.42 -12.82 -6.62
C SER A 64 -0.24 -11.44 -6.51
N HIS A 65 0.31 -10.59 -5.65
CA HIS A 65 -0.30 -9.30 -5.34
C HIS A 65 0.77 -8.25 -5.03
N LEU A 66 0.39 -6.97 -5.11
CA LEU A 66 1.21 -5.87 -4.65
C LEU A 66 0.72 -5.44 -3.26
N ILE A 67 1.68 -5.14 -2.40
CA ILE A 67 1.49 -4.61 -1.07
C ILE A 67 1.85 -3.13 -1.14
N LEU A 68 0.83 -2.27 -1.06
CA LEU A 68 0.97 -0.83 -1.03
C LEU A 68 1.06 -0.36 0.41
N SER A 69 2.13 0.33 0.72
CA SER A 69 2.28 1.04 1.98
C SER A 69 1.87 2.47 1.83
N LEU A 70 0.99 2.94 2.72
CA LEU A 70 0.39 4.28 2.66
C LEU A 70 0.86 5.12 3.84
N LYS A 71 0.98 6.44 3.61
CA LYS A 71 1.26 7.43 4.65
C LYS A 71 0.01 7.76 5.46
#